data_AF-A0A972F7K7-F1
#
_entry.id   AF-A0A972F7K7-F1
#
_cell.length_a   1.000
_cell.length_b   1.000
_cell.length_c   1.000
_cell.angle_alpha   90.00
_cell.angle_beta   90.00
_cell.angle_gamma   90.00
#
_symmetry.space_group_name_H-M   'P 1'
#
loop_
_entity.id
_entity.type
_entity.pdbx_description
1 polymer ?
#
loop_
_entity_poly.entity_id
_entity_poly.type
_entity_poly.pdbx_seq_one_letter_code
_entity_poly.pdbx_strand_id
1 'polypeptide(L)'
;MGSLHDYIIEITAQHDALKPFAPENGQPLRFRIGDAVIYTNDAGLQFRRRVTGFYRPAEPSGLYARGARYLLNSSSPWMPISESSLRPDDSA
;
A
#
# COMPACT_ATOMS: atom_id res chain seq x y z
N MET A 1 -19.55 -14.68 13.77
CA MET A 1 -18.38 -14.07 13.14
C MET A 1 -18.72 -13.84 11.68
N GLY A 2 -18.58 -12.62 11.17
CA GLY A 2 -18.83 -12.32 9.75
C GLY A 2 -17.78 -12.98 8.84
N SER A 3 -18.13 -13.17 7.58
CA SER A 3 -17.20 -13.73 6.59
C SER A 3 -16.07 -12.74 6.26
N LEU A 4 -14.98 -13.21 5.65
CA LEU A 4 -13.94 -12.33 5.10
C LEU A 4 -14.52 -11.30 4.13
N HIS A 5 -15.55 -11.69 3.38
CA HIS A 5 -16.26 -10.81 2.45
C HIS A 5 -16.97 -9.67 3.19
N ASP A 6 -17.71 -9.97 4.26
CA ASP A 6 -18.42 -8.95 5.04
C ASP A 6 -17.43 -7.95 5.65
N TYR A 7 -16.29 -8.48 6.13
CA TYR A 7 -15.23 -7.65 6.66
C TYR A 7 -14.64 -6.71 5.60
N ILE A 8 -14.35 -7.20 4.38
CA ILE A 8 -13.84 -6.37 3.28
C ILE A 8 -14.85 -5.29 2.89
N ILE A 9 -16.16 -5.57 2.91
CA ILE A 9 -17.19 -4.56 2.68
C ILE A 9 -17.11 -3.48 3.76
N GLU A 10 -17.09 -3.87 5.03
CA GLU A 10 -17.09 -2.93 6.16
C GLU A 10 -15.88 -1.99 6.12
N ILE A 11 -14.67 -2.54 5.98
CA ILE A 11 -13.46 -1.72 5.90
C ILE A 11 -13.46 -0.83 4.64
N THR A 12 -13.95 -1.32 3.50
CA THR A 12 -14.03 -0.49 2.29
C THR A 12 -15.01 0.67 2.49
N ALA A 13 -16.16 0.43 3.11
CA ALA A 13 -17.14 1.49 3.41
C ALA A 13 -16.57 2.56 4.35
N GLN A 14 -15.82 2.16 5.39
CA GLN A 14 -15.13 3.09 6.29
C GLN A 14 -14.05 3.90 5.56
N HIS A 15 -13.26 3.23 4.71
CA HIS A 15 -12.27 3.88 3.87
C HIS A 15 -12.91 4.92 2.95
N ASP A 16 -13.99 4.58 2.26
CA ASP A 16 -14.61 5.48 1.27
C ASP A 16 -15.28 6.69 1.93
N ALA A 17 -15.80 6.52 3.14
CA ALA A 17 -16.39 7.61 3.92
C ALA A 17 -15.33 8.59 4.46
N LEU A 18 -14.19 8.09 4.93
CA LEU A 18 -13.16 8.90 5.58
C LEU A 18 -12.04 9.34 4.64
N LYS A 19 -11.81 8.59 3.55
CA LYS A 19 -10.67 8.67 2.63
C LYS A 19 -9.38 8.96 3.38
N PRO A 20 -8.90 8.06 4.25
CA PRO A 20 -7.78 8.39 5.15
C PRO A 20 -6.42 8.43 4.44
N PHE A 21 -6.27 7.77 3.28
CA PHE A 21 -4.99 7.58 2.61
C PHE A 21 -4.85 8.37 1.32
N ALA A 22 -3.61 8.74 0.99
CA ALA A 22 -3.28 9.29 -0.32
C ALA A 22 -3.52 8.25 -1.43
N PRO A 23 -3.89 8.65 -2.66
CA PRO A 23 -4.13 10.02 -3.07
C PRO A 23 -5.55 10.54 -2.78
N GLU A 24 -6.45 9.70 -2.26
CA GLU A 24 -7.89 10.01 -2.12
C GLU A 24 -8.19 11.05 -1.05
N ASN A 25 -7.30 11.19 -0.07
CA ASN A 25 -7.33 12.24 0.95
C ASN A 25 -6.84 13.61 0.44
N GLY A 26 -6.54 13.75 -0.85
CA GLY A 26 -6.06 14.98 -1.47
C GLY A 26 -4.55 15.22 -1.35
N GLN A 27 -3.82 14.39 -0.60
CA GLN A 27 -2.35 14.43 -0.56
C GLN A 27 -1.75 13.61 -1.71
N PRO A 28 -0.57 13.99 -2.24
CA PRO A 28 0.12 13.18 -3.23
C PRO A 28 0.66 11.89 -2.58
N LEU A 29 0.81 10.84 -3.41
CA LEU A 29 1.60 9.67 -3.01
C LEU A 29 3.04 10.11 -2.70
N ARG A 30 3.58 9.63 -1.59
CA ARG A 30 4.91 10.01 -1.10
C ARG A 30 6.05 9.57 -2.03
N PHE A 31 5.93 8.40 -2.66
CA PHE A 31 6.99 7.83 -3.51
C PHE A 31 6.57 7.77 -4.98
N ARG A 32 7.55 7.89 -5.88
CA ARG A 32 7.39 7.79 -7.33
C ARG A 32 7.90 6.45 -7.85
N ILE A 33 7.40 6.04 -9.00
CA ILE A 33 7.96 4.90 -9.73
C ILE A 33 9.43 5.17 -10.01
N GLY A 34 10.29 4.20 -9.69
CA GLY A 34 11.73 4.33 -9.78
C GLY A 34 12.41 4.70 -8.46
N ASP A 35 11.70 5.18 -7.44
CA ASP A 35 12.34 5.53 -6.16
C ASP A 35 12.90 4.30 -5.45
N ALA A 36 14.12 4.45 -4.90
CA ALA A 36 14.71 3.47 -4.01
C ALA A 36 14.13 3.63 -2.60
N VAL A 37 13.68 2.53 -2.01
CA VAL A 37 13.00 2.49 -0.72
C VAL A 37 13.49 1.32 0.13
N ILE A 38 13.43 1.50 1.44
CA ILE A 38 13.51 0.40 2.39
C ILE A 38 12.09 -0.04 2.73
N TYR A 39 11.76 -1.28 2.38
CA TYR A 39 10.51 -1.94 2.76
C TYR A 39 10.71 -2.75 4.06
N THR A 40 9.84 -2.51 5.04
CA THR A 40 9.75 -3.32 6.27
C THR A 40 8.53 -4.23 6.19
N ASN A 41 8.73 -5.55 6.26
CA ASN A 41 7.63 -6.50 6.28
C ASN A 41 7.01 -6.67 7.68
N ASP A 42 5.94 -7.46 7.78
CA ASP A 42 5.21 -7.67 9.05
C ASP A 42 6.06 -8.36 10.14
N ALA A 43 7.15 -9.04 9.75
CA ALA A 43 8.12 -9.62 10.68
C ALA A 43 9.21 -8.62 11.12
N GLY A 44 9.14 -7.35 10.69
CA GLY A 44 10.12 -6.32 10.99
C GLY A 44 11.41 -6.39 10.16
N LEU A 45 11.48 -7.29 9.18
CA LEU A 45 12.66 -7.44 8.31
C LEU A 45 12.67 -6.36 7.22
N GLN A 46 13.87 -5.82 6.96
CA GLN A 46 14.07 -4.70 6.04
C GLN A 46 14.73 -5.14 4.75
N PHE A 47 14.22 -4.63 3.63
CA PHE A 47 14.70 -4.96 2.29
C PHE A 47 14.84 -3.71 1.44
N ARG A 48 16.00 -3.56 0.78
CA ARG A 48 16.16 -2.57 -0.30
C ARG A 48 15.33 -2.97 -1.51
N ARG A 49 14.45 -2.08 -1.95
CA ARG A 49 13.54 -2.27 -3.07
C ARG A 49 13.42 -0.99 -3.89
N ARG A 50 12.75 -1.10 -5.02
CA ARG A 50 12.40 0.00 -5.90
C ARG A 50 10.89 -0.01 -6.15
N VAL A 51 10.28 1.16 -6.13
CA VAL A 51 8.88 1.31 -6.53
C VAL A 51 8.77 1.04 -8.03
N THR A 52 7.88 0.14 -8.40
CA THR A 52 7.67 -0.30 -9.80
C THR A 52 6.32 0.14 -10.35
N GLY A 53 5.36 0.45 -9.47
CA GLY A 53 4.03 0.84 -9.88
C GLY A 53 3.16 1.23 -8.69
N PHE A 54 1.93 1.64 -9.02
CA PHE A 54 0.90 1.94 -8.05
C PHE A 54 -0.22 0.92 -8.13
N TYR A 55 -0.67 0.47 -6.97
CA TYR A 55 -1.78 -0.45 -6.87
C TYR A 55 -3.11 0.29 -7.04
N ARG A 56 -3.89 -0.13 -8.04
CA ARG A 56 -5.21 0.42 -8.38
C ARG A 56 -6.16 -0.75 -8.65
N PRO A 57 -6.83 -1.29 -7.63
CA PRO A 57 -7.76 -2.38 -7.83
C PRO A 57 -8.99 -1.91 -8.61
N ALA A 58 -9.56 -2.79 -9.44
CA ALA A 58 -10.80 -2.52 -10.17
C ALA A 58 -12.06 -2.69 -9.29
N GLU A 59 -11.94 -3.51 -8.24
CA GLU A 59 -13.01 -3.87 -7.31
C GLU A 59 -12.62 -3.46 -5.87
N PRO A 60 -13.59 -3.41 -4.93
CA PRO A 60 -13.32 -3.24 -3.51
C PRO A 60 -12.20 -4.15 -3.02
N SER A 61 -11.24 -3.57 -2.32
CA SER A 61 -10.01 -4.26 -1.93
C SER A 61 -9.63 -3.85 -0.52
N GLY A 62 -9.70 -4.79 0.41
CA GLY A 62 -9.32 -4.55 1.81
C GLY A 62 -7.86 -4.08 1.95
N LEU A 63 -6.96 -4.51 1.05
CA LEU A 63 -5.57 -4.03 1.03
C LEU A 63 -5.50 -2.54 0.68
N TYR A 64 -6.25 -2.13 -0.35
CA TYR A 64 -6.32 -0.73 -0.73
C TYR A 64 -7.03 0.08 0.37
N ALA A 65 -8.11 -0.43 0.94
CA ALA A 65 -8.79 0.23 2.04
C ALA A 65 -7.92 0.40 3.31
N ARG A 66 -6.82 -0.36 3.46
CA ARG A 66 -5.79 -0.20 4.51
C ARG A 66 -4.58 0.65 4.11
N GLY A 67 -4.62 1.31 2.96
CA GLY A 67 -3.55 2.20 2.52
C GLY A 67 -2.43 1.51 1.75
N ALA A 68 -2.62 0.27 1.27
CA ALA A 68 -1.69 -0.34 0.31
C ALA A 68 -1.80 0.40 -1.03
N ARG A 69 -0.69 0.97 -1.49
CA ARG A 69 -0.63 1.84 -2.68
C ARG A 69 0.52 1.51 -3.62
N TYR A 70 1.55 0.80 -3.16
CA TYR A 70 2.81 0.65 -3.90
C TYR A 70 3.08 -0.78 -4.31
N LEU A 71 3.58 -0.96 -5.54
CA LEU A 71 4.14 -2.23 -6.03
C LEU A 71 5.67 -2.12 -6.06
N LEU A 72 6.35 -3.15 -5.57
CA LEU A 72 7.81 -3.18 -5.45
C LEU A 72 8.43 -4.27 -6.34
N ASN A 73 9.71 -4.10 -6.69
CA ASN A 73 10.52 -5.15 -7.32
C ASN A 73 10.90 -6.29 -6.33
N SER A 74 9.91 -6.88 -5.69
CA SER A 74 10.07 -8.01 -4.77
C SER A 74 9.86 -9.36 -5.48
N SER A 75 9.97 -10.46 -4.74
CA SER A 75 9.58 -11.79 -5.22
C SER A 75 8.06 -11.93 -5.45
N SER A 76 7.25 -11.00 -4.93
CA SER A 76 5.81 -10.93 -5.11
C SER A 76 5.44 -9.55 -5.67
N PRO A 77 5.81 -9.22 -6.92
CA PRO A 77 5.69 -7.87 -7.47
C PRO A 77 4.24 -7.41 -7.69
N TRP A 78 3.29 -8.33 -7.62
CA TRP A 78 1.85 -8.08 -7.69
C TRP A 78 1.21 -7.73 -6.33
N MET A 79 1.90 -8.00 -5.21
CA MET A 79 1.37 -7.74 -3.87
C MET A 79 1.58 -6.27 -3.48
N PRO A 80 0.52 -5.51 -3.16
CA PRO A 80 0.66 -4.11 -2.79
C PRO A 80 1.13 -3.92 -1.36
N ILE A 81 1.90 -2.85 -1.15
CA ILE A 81 2.51 -2.47 0.12
C ILE A 81 1.94 -1.13 0.59
N SER A 82 1.73 -1.00 1.90
CA SER A 82 1.31 0.23 2.56
C SER A 82 2.42 1.27 2.55
N GLU A 83 2.03 2.54 2.43
CA GLU A 83 2.99 3.65 2.52
C GLU A 83 3.77 3.65 3.85
N SER A 84 3.10 3.27 4.95
CA SER A 84 3.68 3.21 6.29
C SER A 84 4.79 2.17 6.44
N SER A 85 4.82 1.15 5.59
CA SER A 85 5.88 0.13 5.57
C SER A 85 7.10 0.55 4.75
N LEU A 86 7.07 1.74 4.14
CA LEU A 86 8.13 2.26 3.28
C LEU A 86 8.81 3.48 3.92
N ARG A 87 10.13 3.54 3.76
CA ARG A 87 10.92 4.75 3.98
C ARG A 87 11.88 4.98 2.82
N PRO A 88 12.30 6.23 2.56
CA PRO A 88 13.34 6.51 1.58
C PRO A 88 14.61 5.68 1.85
N ASP A 89 15.26 5.19 0.79
CA ASP A 89 16.63 4.68 0.90
C ASP A 89 17.59 5.84 0.60
N ASP A 90 18.05 6.51 1.64
CA ASP A 90 18.98 7.66 1.55
C ASP A 90 20.43 7.23 1.27
N SER A 91 20.65 5.97 0.87
CA SER A 91 21.95 5.49 0.42
C SER A 91 22.25 6.11 -0.96
N ALA A 92 22.86 7.30 -0.94
CA ALA A 92 23.37 8.01 -2.11
C ALA A 92 24.60 7.31 -2.73
#